data_AF-A0A7Y1UYD1-F1
#
_entry.id   AF-A0A7Y1UYD1-F1
#
_cell.length_a   1.000
_cell.length_b   1.000
_cell.length_c   1.000
_cell.angle_alpha   90.00
_cell.angle_beta   90.00
_cell.angle_gamma   90.00
#
_symmetry.space_group_name_H-M   'P 1'
#
loop_
_entity.id
_entity.type
_entity.pdbx_description
1 polymer ?
#
loop_
_entity_poly.entity_id
_entity_poly.type
_entity_poly.pdbx_seq_one_letter_code
_entity_poly.pdbx_strand_id
1 'polypeptide(L)'
;MTSTTARTGLSKQQKRNILWWEVGAFVWIMIAGSAFHFIYELSNFNGVAALFGSVNESTWEHLKLFFWPGLIYAVVQHAFVKDYANNYWWGKALALFVTPFGVIFSFYFYLGIALPFRGSGWLWADISTGAFGVLAGNIVAYRILTAPKREKKLDLRGKAIILAMTAAFLLLTYFPIRMFLFEDFLGYEPRSEYGILEDYSEHLVFTEPDL
;
A
#
# COMPACT_ATOMS: atom_id res chain seq x y z
N MET A 1 36.93 2.46 35.61
CA MET A 1 35.50 2.11 35.76
C MET A 1 34.67 3.28 35.28
N THR A 2 33.89 3.12 34.21
CA THR A 2 32.60 3.82 34.02
C THR A 2 31.90 3.27 32.78
N SER A 3 30.76 2.63 33.06
CA SER A 3 29.59 2.50 32.20
C SER A 3 29.77 1.75 30.87
N THR A 4 29.71 0.43 30.97
CA THR A 4 29.06 -0.39 29.95
C THR A 4 27.62 0.11 29.82
N THR A 5 27.33 0.96 28.84
CA THR A 5 25.96 1.33 28.50
C THR A 5 25.23 0.05 28.11
N ALA A 6 24.48 -0.53 29.04
CA ALA A 6 23.53 -1.58 28.75
C ALA A 6 22.66 -1.08 27.60
N ARG A 7 22.70 -1.76 26.45
CA ARG A 7 21.68 -1.58 25.40
C ARG A 7 20.37 -2.11 25.97
N THR A 8 19.70 -1.31 26.79
CA THR A 8 18.38 -1.63 27.28
C THR A 8 17.46 -1.61 26.06
N GLY A 9 16.88 -2.76 25.73
CA GLY A 9 15.87 -2.86 24.67
C GLY A 9 14.65 -1.99 24.99
N LEU A 10 13.77 -1.79 24.01
CA LEU A 10 12.55 -1.01 24.20
C LEU A 10 11.76 -1.50 25.42
N SER A 11 11.26 -0.56 26.22
CA SER A 11 10.38 -0.85 27.34
C SER A 11 9.06 -1.47 26.87
N LYS A 12 8.36 -2.17 27.77
CA LYS A 12 7.03 -2.74 27.46
C LYS A 12 6.05 -1.66 26.99
N GLN A 13 6.12 -0.45 27.56
CA GLN A 13 5.30 0.69 27.15
C GLN A 13 5.63 1.13 25.72
N GLN A 14 6.90 1.27 25.37
CA GLN A 14 7.32 1.68 24.03
C GLN A 14 6.89 0.68 22.96
N LYS A 15 7.03 -0.62 23.24
CA LYS A 15 6.53 -1.68 22.32
C LYS A 15 5.01 -1.60 22.16
N ARG A 16 4.27 -1.41 23.25
CA ARG A 16 2.81 -1.23 23.22
C ARG A 16 2.40 0.01 22.42
N ASN A 17 3.14 1.12 22.55
CA ASN A 17 2.87 2.31 21.76
C ASN A 17 3.07 2.04 20.26
N ILE A 18 4.16 1.37 19.87
CA ILE A 18 4.38 1.00 18.46
C ILE A 18 3.27 0.08 17.95
N LEU A 19 2.83 -0.90 18.75
CA LEU A 19 1.70 -1.76 18.38
C LEU A 19 0.44 -0.94 18.06
N TRP A 20 0.08 0.01 18.92
CA TRP A 20 -1.09 0.87 18.68
C TRP A 20 -0.94 1.75 17.46
N TRP A 21 0.28 2.22 17.15
CA TRP A 21 0.54 2.91 15.88
C TRP A 21 0.36 1.98 14.67
N GLU A 22 0.76 0.71 14.74
CA GLU A 22 0.53 -0.21 13.62
C GLU A 22 -0.95 -0.60 13.47
N VAL A 23 -1.71 -0.68 14.57
CA VAL A 23 -3.17 -0.83 14.53
C VAL A 23 -3.83 0.41 13.90
N GLY A 24 -3.38 1.60 14.30
CA GLY A 24 -3.86 2.85 13.70
C GLY A 24 -3.49 2.95 12.22
N ALA A 25 -2.31 2.48 11.82
CA ALA A 25 -1.88 2.42 10.42
C ALA A 25 -2.82 1.52 9.61
N PHE A 26 -3.15 0.34 10.13
CA PHE A 26 -4.08 -0.58 9.47
C PHE A 26 -5.43 0.10 9.19
N VAL A 27 -6.05 0.70 10.23
CA VAL A 27 -7.34 1.37 10.10
C VAL A 27 -7.26 2.55 9.11
N TRP A 28 -6.23 3.37 9.22
CA TRP A 28 -6.01 4.50 8.32
C TRP A 28 -5.87 4.06 6.87
N ILE A 29 -5.01 3.08 6.59
CA ILE A 29 -4.74 2.63 5.23
C ILE A 29 -6.00 2.05 4.60
N MET A 30 -6.81 1.29 5.34
CA MET A 30 -8.05 0.74 4.80
C MET A 30 -9.08 1.82 4.46
N ILE A 31 -9.26 2.83 5.32
CA ILE A 31 -10.22 3.93 5.07
C ILE A 31 -9.72 4.87 3.98
N ALA A 32 -8.48 5.33 4.10
CA ALA A 32 -7.90 6.27 3.15
C ALA A 32 -7.67 5.62 1.78
N GLY A 33 -7.34 4.33 1.71
CA GLY A 33 -7.22 3.59 0.45
C GLY A 33 -8.52 3.58 -0.34
N SER A 34 -9.66 3.35 0.33
CA SER A 34 -10.98 3.48 -0.31
C SER A 34 -11.25 4.89 -0.81
N ALA A 35 -10.83 5.94 -0.09
CA ALA A 35 -10.95 7.30 -0.59
C ALA A 35 -10.07 7.54 -1.82
N PHE A 36 -8.82 7.06 -1.79
CA PHE A 36 -7.87 7.19 -2.90
C PHE A 36 -8.35 6.49 -4.17
N HIS A 37 -9.13 5.41 -4.04
CA HIS A 37 -9.73 4.70 -5.18
C HIS A 37 -10.46 5.65 -6.12
N PHE A 38 -11.21 6.59 -5.55
CA PHE A 38 -12.12 7.47 -6.27
C PHE A 38 -11.53 8.85 -6.60
N ILE A 39 -10.33 9.18 -6.12
CA ILE A 39 -9.76 10.53 -6.28
C ILE A 39 -9.63 10.92 -7.76
N TYR A 40 -9.32 9.96 -8.63
CA TYR A 40 -9.12 10.26 -10.05
C TYR A 40 -10.42 10.68 -10.74
N GLU A 41 -11.49 9.90 -10.58
CA GLU A 41 -12.83 10.26 -11.06
C GLU A 41 -13.32 11.58 -10.44
N LEU A 42 -13.26 11.70 -9.11
CA LEU A 42 -13.72 12.89 -8.37
C LEU A 42 -12.95 14.17 -8.73
N SER A 43 -11.79 14.03 -9.37
CA SER A 43 -10.99 15.15 -9.88
C SER A 43 -11.29 15.53 -11.33
N ASN A 44 -12.31 14.92 -11.95
CA ASN A 44 -12.59 14.95 -13.38
C ASN A 44 -11.37 14.50 -14.20
N PHE A 45 -10.83 13.33 -13.86
CA PHE A 45 -9.72 12.68 -14.58
C PHE A 45 -8.46 13.55 -14.69
N ASN A 46 -8.15 14.31 -13.64
CA ASN A 46 -7.00 15.20 -13.64
C ASN A 46 -5.68 14.40 -13.63
N GLY A 47 -4.73 14.75 -14.51
CA GLY A 47 -3.43 14.07 -14.58
C GLY A 47 -2.64 14.08 -13.26
N VAL A 48 -2.74 15.12 -12.43
CA VAL A 48 -2.08 15.11 -11.11
C VAL A 48 -2.74 14.09 -10.18
N ALA A 49 -4.06 13.96 -10.24
CA ALA A 49 -4.80 12.95 -9.46
C ALA A 49 -4.46 11.52 -9.90
N ALA A 50 -4.13 11.29 -11.18
CA ALA A 50 -3.68 10.00 -11.71
C ALA A 50 -2.45 9.44 -10.95
N LEU A 51 -1.58 10.31 -10.42
CA LEU A 51 -0.40 9.89 -9.66
C LEU A 51 -0.77 9.19 -8.34
N PHE A 52 -1.95 9.50 -7.79
CA PHE A 52 -2.38 9.07 -6.46
C PHE A 52 -3.54 8.10 -6.47
N GLY A 53 -4.57 8.37 -7.27
CA GLY A 53 -5.77 7.54 -7.38
C GLY A 53 -5.62 6.41 -8.40
N SER A 54 -6.64 5.54 -8.44
CA SER A 54 -6.74 4.47 -9.43
C SER A 54 -7.14 5.07 -10.79
N VAL A 55 -6.34 4.88 -11.84
CA VAL A 55 -6.72 5.31 -13.20
C VAL A 55 -7.45 4.25 -13.99
N ASN A 56 -7.50 3.02 -13.49
CA ASN A 56 -8.26 1.89 -14.01
C ASN A 56 -8.42 0.84 -12.90
N GLU A 57 -8.98 -0.34 -13.19
CA GLU A 57 -9.23 -1.41 -12.22
C GLU A 57 -8.09 -2.44 -12.15
N SER A 58 -6.91 -2.14 -12.71
CA SER A 58 -5.76 -3.04 -12.65
C SER A 58 -5.27 -3.27 -11.22
N THR A 59 -4.59 -4.40 -11.00
CA THR A 59 -3.98 -4.70 -9.70
C THR A 59 -2.95 -3.64 -9.33
N TRP A 60 -2.14 -3.17 -10.28
CA TRP A 60 -1.13 -2.14 -10.05
C TRP A 60 -1.72 -0.85 -9.49
N GLU A 61 -2.82 -0.39 -10.07
CA GLU A 61 -3.49 0.84 -9.66
C GLU A 61 -4.10 0.69 -8.25
N HIS A 62 -4.68 -0.46 -7.94
CA HIS A 62 -5.11 -0.81 -6.59
C HIS A 62 -3.97 -0.85 -5.56
N LEU A 63 -2.75 -1.21 -5.95
CA LEU A 63 -1.61 -1.21 -5.03
C LEU A 63 -1.23 0.20 -4.54
N LYS A 64 -1.48 1.24 -5.34
CA LYS A 64 -1.26 2.65 -4.95
C LYS A 64 -2.11 3.04 -3.74
N LEU A 65 -3.32 2.47 -3.65
CA LEU A 65 -4.30 2.73 -2.60
C LEU A 65 -3.80 2.32 -1.23
N PHE A 66 -2.89 1.35 -1.15
CA PHE A 66 -2.23 0.97 0.10
C PHE A 66 -0.91 1.71 0.31
N PHE A 67 -0.16 1.95 -0.78
CA PHE A 67 1.13 2.60 -0.73
C PHE A 67 1.06 4.05 -0.26
N TRP A 68 0.20 4.88 -0.88
CA TRP A 68 0.16 6.32 -0.58
C TRP A 68 -0.31 6.62 0.85
N PRO A 69 -1.45 6.08 1.33
CA PRO A 69 -1.84 6.22 2.72
C PRO A 69 -0.80 5.65 3.69
N GLY A 70 -0.17 4.52 3.35
CA GLY A 70 0.87 3.90 4.16
C GLY A 70 2.13 4.76 4.29
N LEU A 71 2.56 5.39 3.20
CA LEU A 71 3.70 6.30 3.19
C LEU A 71 3.42 7.57 3.99
N ILE A 72 2.24 8.18 3.80
CA ILE A 72 1.78 9.34 4.59
C ILE A 72 1.81 8.98 6.08
N TYR A 73 1.22 7.84 6.45
CA TYR A 73 1.20 7.39 7.84
C TYR A 73 2.59 7.14 8.40
N ALA A 74 3.50 6.57 7.61
CA ALA A 74 4.90 6.37 8.03
C ALA A 74 5.62 7.69 8.30
N VAL A 75 5.40 8.73 7.50
CA VAL A 75 5.96 10.06 7.75
C VAL A 75 5.40 10.65 9.05
N VAL A 76 4.08 10.57 9.25
CA VAL A 76 3.41 11.08 10.45
C VAL A 76 3.89 10.33 11.70
N GLN A 77 3.80 9.01 11.72
CA GLN A 77 4.21 8.20 12.86
C GLN A 77 5.68 8.41 13.22
N HIS A 78 6.58 8.61 12.24
CA HIS A 78 7.99 8.91 12.51
C HIS A 78 8.15 10.10 13.45
N ALA A 79 7.34 11.16 13.30
CA ALA A 79 7.40 12.33 14.16
C ALA A 79 7.13 12.01 15.64
N PHE A 80 6.32 10.98 15.93
CA PHE A 80 5.92 10.59 17.29
C PHE A 80 6.78 9.49 17.92
N VAL A 81 7.46 8.66 17.10
CA VAL A 81 8.18 7.49 17.61
C VAL A 81 9.69 7.50 17.35
N LYS A 82 10.21 8.50 16.63
CA LYS A 82 11.63 8.62 16.25
C LYS A 82 12.63 8.49 17.41
N ASP A 83 12.23 8.88 18.62
CA ASP A 83 13.13 8.92 19.78
C ASP A 83 13.38 7.53 20.38
N TYR A 84 12.56 6.53 20.04
CA TYR A 84 12.65 5.19 20.63
C TYR A 84 12.40 4.03 19.67
N ALA A 85 11.73 4.22 18.54
CA ALA A 85 11.55 3.16 17.55
C ALA A 85 12.88 2.86 16.86
N ASN A 86 13.19 1.57 16.70
CA ASN A 86 14.43 1.14 16.06
C ASN A 86 14.22 0.91 14.56
N ASN A 87 15.27 1.09 13.76
CA ASN A 87 15.30 0.67 12.35
C ASN A 87 14.11 1.21 11.55
N TYR A 88 13.67 2.44 11.84
CA TYR A 88 12.33 2.91 11.49
C TYR A 88 12.07 2.87 9.98
N TRP A 89 12.95 3.55 9.21
CA TRP A 89 12.79 3.65 7.77
C TRP A 89 13.03 2.32 7.07
N TRP A 90 13.88 1.45 7.64
CA TRP A 90 14.02 0.07 7.17
C TRP A 90 12.74 -0.75 7.37
N GLY A 91 12.15 -0.68 8.56
CA GLY A 91 10.90 -1.39 8.88
C GLY A 91 9.73 -0.91 8.03
N LYS A 92 9.60 0.40 7.82
CA LYS A 92 8.55 0.97 6.97
C LYS A 92 8.74 0.67 5.50
N ALA A 93 9.98 0.69 5.00
CA ALA A 93 10.25 0.26 3.63
C ALA A 93 9.85 -1.19 3.39
N LEU A 94 10.21 -2.11 4.29
CA LEU A 94 9.81 -3.51 4.16
C LEU A 94 8.31 -3.72 4.34
N ALA A 95 7.65 -2.97 5.21
CA ALA A 95 6.19 -3.04 5.33
C ALA A 95 5.50 -2.59 4.03
N LEU A 96 5.90 -1.43 3.49
CA LEU A 96 5.38 -0.91 2.22
C LEU A 96 5.68 -1.86 1.06
N PHE A 97 6.82 -2.54 1.08
CA PHE A 97 7.17 -3.54 0.08
C PHE A 97 6.35 -4.83 0.22
N VAL A 98 6.18 -5.35 1.44
CA VAL A 98 5.46 -6.60 1.72
C VAL A 98 3.97 -6.49 1.43
N THR A 99 3.35 -5.33 1.69
CA THR A 99 1.91 -5.15 1.49
C THR A 99 1.48 -5.47 0.04
N PRO A 100 2.10 -4.91 -1.01
CA PRO A 100 1.82 -5.30 -2.39
C PRO A 100 1.94 -6.78 -2.70
N PHE A 101 2.98 -7.46 -2.22
CA PHE A 101 3.10 -8.91 -2.42
C PHE A 101 2.00 -9.69 -1.72
N GLY A 102 1.62 -9.26 -0.51
CA GLY A 102 0.50 -9.85 0.22
C GLY A 102 -0.83 -9.67 -0.52
N VAL A 103 -1.08 -8.48 -1.07
CA VAL A 103 -2.26 -8.21 -1.88
C VAL A 103 -2.25 -9.04 -3.15
N ILE A 104 -1.18 -8.99 -3.96
CA ILE A 104 -1.05 -9.80 -5.20
C ILE A 104 -1.28 -11.27 -4.91
N PHE A 105 -0.58 -11.83 -3.92
CA PHE A 105 -0.70 -13.24 -3.57
C PHE A 105 -2.14 -13.61 -3.16
N SER A 106 -2.74 -12.85 -2.25
CA SER A 106 -4.08 -13.17 -1.75
C SER A 106 -5.17 -12.92 -2.79
N PHE A 107 -5.05 -11.87 -3.61
CA PHE A 107 -6.00 -11.53 -4.66
C PHE A 107 -6.03 -12.59 -5.76
N TYR A 108 -4.89 -12.96 -6.35
CA TYR A 108 -4.88 -13.98 -7.40
C TYR A 108 -5.18 -15.38 -6.88
N PHE A 109 -4.80 -15.69 -5.63
CA PHE A 109 -5.24 -16.93 -4.98
C PHE A 109 -6.77 -16.97 -4.86
N TYR A 110 -7.36 -15.86 -4.43
CA TYR A 110 -8.81 -15.70 -4.32
C TYR A 110 -9.52 -15.83 -5.68
N LEU A 111 -9.04 -15.13 -6.72
CA LEU A 111 -9.64 -15.20 -8.07
C LEU A 111 -9.58 -16.61 -8.65
N GLY A 112 -8.47 -17.33 -8.43
CA GLY A 112 -8.31 -18.72 -8.84
C GLY A 112 -9.33 -19.68 -8.23
N ILE A 113 -9.96 -19.27 -7.12
CA ILE A 113 -11.09 -19.98 -6.50
C ILE A 113 -12.40 -19.38 -7.06
N ALA A 114 -12.63 -18.08 -6.89
CA ALA A 114 -13.94 -17.47 -7.15
C ALA A 114 -14.41 -17.58 -8.60
N LEU A 115 -13.52 -17.34 -9.57
CA LEU A 115 -13.91 -17.30 -10.99
C LEU A 115 -14.38 -18.67 -11.50
N PRO A 116 -13.70 -19.80 -11.24
CA PRO A 116 -14.23 -21.12 -11.59
C PRO A 116 -15.57 -21.48 -10.92
N PHE A 117 -15.85 -20.97 -9.72
CA PHE A 117 -17.08 -21.30 -9.00
C PHE A 117 -18.29 -20.44 -9.39
N ARG A 118 -18.10 -19.17 -9.77
CA ARG A 118 -19.19 -18.21 -9.97
C ARG A 118 -19.08 -17.36 -11.26
N GLY A 119 -17.91 -17.35 -11.91
CA GLY A 119 -17.62 -16.43 -13.02
C GLY A 119 -17.55 -14.96 -12.63
N SER A 120 -17.43 -14.67 -11.32
CA SER A 120 -17.32 -13.31 -10.77
C SER A 120 -16.77 -13.38 -9.35
N GLY A 121 -16.35 -12.23 -8.81
CA GLY A 121 -15.92 -12.12 -7.42
C GLY A 121 -16.95 -11.55 -6.45
N TRP A 122 -16.48 -11.26 -5.24
CA TRP A 122 -17.23 -10.66 -4.14
C TRP A 122 -16.43 -9.47 -3.62
N LEU A 123 -17.06 -8.30 -3.58
CA LEU A 123 -16.44 -7.07 -3.08
C LEU A 123 -15.81 -7.22 -1.69
N TRP A 124 -16.49 -7.93 -0.76
CA TRP A 124 -15.95 -8.13 0.58
C TRP A 124 -14.67 -8.99 0.58
N ALA A 125 -14.54 -9.93 -0.36
CA ALA A 125 -13.36 -10.77 -0.52
C ALA A 125 -12.20 -9.94 -1.10
N ASP A 126 -12.47 -9.09 -2.10
CA ASP A 126 -11.47 -8.18 -2.66
C ASP A 126 -10.91 -7.23 -1.59
N ILE A 127 -11.78 -6.59 -0.81
CA ILE A 127 -11.36 -5.73 0.32
C ILE A 127 -10.53 -6.54 1.34
N SER A 128 -10.88 -7.81 1.57
CA SER A 128 -10.15 -8.69 2.49
C SER A 128 -8.73 -9.02 1.99
N THR A 129 -8.49 -9.06 0.68
CA THR A 129 -7.13 -9.27 0.12
C THR A 129 -6.24 -8.06 0.39
N GLY A 130 -6.79 -6.85 0.25
CA GLY A 130 -6.17 -5.60 0.68
C GLY A 130 -5.82 -5.61 2.17
N ALA A 131 -6.80 -5.94 3.01
CA ALA A 131 -6.63 -6.04 4.45
C ALA A 131 -5.54 -7.05 4.85
N PHE A 132 -5.47 -8.21 4.18
CA PHE A 132 -4.43 -9.20 4.41
C PHE A 132 -3.03 -8.64 4.11
N GLY A 133 -2.84 -7.97 2.97
CA GLY A 133 -1.57 -7.35 2.61
C GLY A 133 -1.13 -6.26 3.58
N VAL A 134 -2.06 -5.39 4.00
CA VAL A 134 -1.79 -4.34 4.98
C VAL A 134 -1.40 -4.94 6.34
N LEU A 135 -2.15 -5.94 6.82
CA LEU A 135 -1.85 -6.65 8.07
C LEU A 135 -0.45 -7.31 8.04
N ALA A 136 -0.10 -7.98 6.94
CA ALA A 136 1.22 -8.58 6.77
C ALA A 136 2.34 -7.52 6.86
N GLY A 137 2.16 -6.39 6.17
CA GLY A 137 3.08 -5.24 6.24
C GLY A 137 3.21 -4.68 7.66
N ASN A 138 2.09 -4.48 8.37
CA ASN A 138 2.10 -3.99 9.75
C ASN A 138 2.78 -4.95 10.73
N ILE A 139 2.60 -6.26 10.56
CA ILE A 139 3.31 -7.26 11.36
C ILE A 139 4.82 -7.14 11.13
N VAL A 140 5.26 -7.03 9.87
CA VAL A 140 6.68 -6.85 9.52
C VAL A 140 7.23 -5.55 10.13
N ALA A 141 6.51 -4.42 9.98
CA ALA A 141 6.86 -3.15 10.59
C ALA A 141 7.05 -3.32 12.11
N TYR A 142 6.03 -3.80 12.83
CA TYR A 142 6.08 -3.97 14.29
C TYR A 142 7.30 -4.78 14.74
N ARG A 143 7.57 -5.91 14.07
CA ARG A 143 8.70 -6.79 14.39
C ARG A 143 10.03 -6.08 14.21
N ILE A 144 10.21 -5.29 13.16
CA ILE A 144 11.46 -4.57 12.89
C ILE A 144 11.64 -3.36 13.82
N LEU A 145 10.56 -2.61 14.05
CA LEU A 145 10.52 -1.41 14.88
C LEU A 145 10.83 -1.68 16.36
N THR A 146 10.49 -2.88 16.83
CA THR A 146 10.71 -3.34 18.20
C THR A 146 11.93 -4.25 18.38
N ALA A 147 12.60 -4.62 17.28
CA ALA A 147 13.85 -5.38 17.31
C ALA A 147 15.01 -4.53 17.83
N PRO A 148 16.14 -5.14 18.24
CA PRO A 148 17.35 -4.40 18.57
C PRO A 148 17.78 -3.45 17.44
N LYS A 149 18.34 -2.30 17.83
CA LYS A 149 18.86 -1.31 16.90
C LYS A 149 19.99 -1.91 16.06
N ARG A 150 19.89 -1.72 14.75
CA ARG A 150 20.89 -2.13 13.75
C ARG A 150 21.70 -0.92 13.25
N GLU A 151 22.58 -1.17 12.30
CA GLU A 151 23.42 -0.12 11.70
C GLU A 151 22.61 0.95 10.97
N LYS A 152 23.09 2.20 11.01
CA LYS A 152 22.44 3.36 10.37
C LYS A 152 22.28 3.20 8.85
N LYS A 153 23.12 2.38 8.20
CA LYS A 153 23.04 2.10 6.76
C LYS A 153 21.69 1.49 6.35
N LEU A 154 21.03 0.73 7.23
CA LEU A 154 19.72 0.15 6.93
C LEU A 154 18.62 1.21 6.79
N ASP A 155 18.67 2.29 7.58
CA ASP A 155 17.69 3.38 7.43
C ASP A 155 17.87 4.09 6.09
N LEU A 156 19.11 4.30 5.64
CA LEU A 156 19.38 4.86 4.31
C LEU A 156 18.87 3.96 3.19
N ARG A 157 19.10 2.64 3.30
CA ARG A 157 18.55 1.65 2.37
C ARG A 157 17.03 1.66 2.36
N GLY A 158 16.40 1.76 3.52
CA GLY A 158 14.94 1.86 3.65
C GLY A 158 14.39 3.07 2.90
N LYS A 159 15.01 4.25 3.09
CA LYS A 159 14.64 5.46 2.35
C LYS A 159 14.84 5.31 0.84
N ALA A 160 15.92 4.67 0.41
CA ALA A 160 16.17 4.40 -1.01
C ALA A 160 15.12 3.46 -1.63
N ILE A 161 14.69 2.42 -0.90
CA ILE A 161 13.60 1.53 -1.34
C ILE A 161 12.28 2.31 -1.45
N ILE A 162 11.94 3.12 -0.45
CA ILE A 162 10.72 3.95 -0.49
C ILE A 162 10.75 4.90 -1.69
N LEU A 163 11.89 5.53 -1.96
CA LEU A 163 12.06 6.41 -3.12
C LEU A 163 11.90 5.64 -4.44
N ALA A 164 12.48 4.44 -4.55
CA ALA A 164 12.34 3.61 -5.73
C ALA A 164 10.90 3.15 -5.96
N MET A 165 10.19 2.75 -4.90
CA MET A 165 8.75 2.42 -4.97
C MET A 165 7.91 3.63 -5.36
N THR A 166 8.20 4.80 -4.78
CA THR A 166 7.54 6.05 -5.13
C THR A 166 7.72 6.35 -6.61
N ALA A 167 8.96 6.27 -7.12
CA ALA A 167 9.24 6.47 -8.54
C ALA A 167 8.50 5.44 -9.42
N ALA A 168 8.45 4.17 -9.00
CA ALA A 168 7.73 3.15 -9.75
C ALA A 168 6.23 3.47 -9.85
N PHE A 169 5.56 3.80 -8.73
CA PHE A 169 4.13 4.15 -8.74
C PHE A 169 3.84 5.42 -9.54
N LEU A 170 4.72 6.42 -9.49
CA LEU A 170 4.55 7.65 -10.28
C LEU A 170 4.75 7.40 -11.78
N LEU A 171 5.73 6.58 -12.17
CA LEU A 171 6.08 6.36 -13.57
C LEU A 171 5.18 5.35 -14.26
N LEU A 172 4.90 4.22 -13.62
CA LEU A 172 4.26 3.08 -14.29
C LEU A 172 2.73 3.22 -14.43
N THR A 173 2.12 4.24 -13.83
CA THR A 173 0.75 4.64 -14.19
C THR A 173 0.70 5.26 -15.59
N TYR A 174 1.72 6.06 -15.95
CA TYR A 174 1.83 6.72 -17.25
C TYR A 174 2.50 5.84 -18.30
N PHE A 175 3.42 4.98 -17.86
CA PHE A 175 4.18 4.06 -18.71
C PHE A 175 3.97 2.62 -18.23
N PRO A 176 2.74 2.09 -18.30
CA PRO A 176 2.42 0.76 -17.77
C PRO A 176 3.19 -0.33 -18.51
N ILE A 177 3.62 -1.33 -17.76
CA ILE A 177 4.23 -2.54 -18.35
C ILE A 177 3.08 -3.41 -18.87
N ARG A 178 3.14 -3.83 -20.14
CA ARG A 178 2.11 -4.68 -20.76
C ARG A 178 2.16 -6.12 -20.21
N MET A 179 1.62 -6.30 -19.01
CA MET A 179 1.45 -7.57 -18.31
C MET A 179 0.22 -7.51 -17.40
N PHE A 180 -0.28 -8.68 -17.00
CA PHE A 180 -1.53 -8.85 -16.24
C PHE A 180 -1.68 -7.97 -14.98
N LEU A 181 -0.58 -7.53 -14.35
CA LEU A 181 -0.64 -6.65 -13.18
C LEU A 181 -1.13 -5.24 -13.51
N PHE A 182 -0.89 -4.75 -14.72
CA PHE A 182 -1.21 -3.38 -15.16
C PHE A 182 -2.42 -3.33 -16.08
N GLU A 183 -2.95 -4.50 -16.46
CA GLU A 183 -4.10 -4.63 -17.34
C GLU A 183 -5.37 -4.24 -16.58
N ASP A 184 -6.19 -3.40 -17.20
CA ASP A 184 -7.51 -3.10 -16.68
C ASP A 184 -8.34 -4.38 -16.53
N PHE A 185 -8.92 -4.55 -15.34
CA PHE A 185 -9.58 -5.77 -14.90
C PHE A 185 -11.00 -5.49 -14.40
N LEU A 186 -11.72 -4.64 -15.14
CA LEU A 186 -13.06 -4.20 -14.81
C LEU A 186 -14.04 -5.38 -14.81
N GLY A 187 -14.78 -5.56 -13.72
CA GLY A 187 -15.82 -6.59 -13.61
C GLY A 187 -15.28 -8.02 -13.57
N TYR A 188 -14.02 -8.21 -13.19
CA TYR A 188 -13.30 -9.49 -13.19
C TYR A 188 -12.98 -10.07 -14.58
N GLU A 189 -12.97 -9.22 -15.61
CA GLU A 189 -12.59 -9.58 -16.99
C GLU A 189 -11.43 -8.70 -17.47
N PRO A 190 -10.36 -9.27 -18.06
CA PRO A 190 -9.27 -8.48 -18.62
C PRO A 190 -9.73 -7.69 -19.85
N ARG A 191 -9.39 -6.40 -19.94
CA ARG A 191 -9.78 -5.52 -21.06
C ARG A 191 -8.70 -5.30 -22.11
N SER A 192 -7.47 -5.77 -21.88
CA SER A 192 -6.30 -5.47 -22.73
C SER A 192 -5.96 -3.98 -22.87
N GLU A 193 -6.43 -3.17 -21.91
CA GLU A 193 -6.13 -1.76 -21.75
C GLU A 193 -5.20 -1.55 -20.55
N TYR A 194 -4.40 -0.49 -20.56
CA TYR A 194 -3.33 -0.28 -19.59
C TYR A 194 -3.16 1.21 -19.25
N GLY A 195 -2.92 1.52 -17.97
CA GLY A 195 -2.72 2.91 -17.53
C GLY A 195 -3.98 3.76 -17.71
N ILE A 196 -3.78 5.02 -18.12
CA ILE A 196 -4.88 5.96 -18.38
C ILE A 196 -5.65 5.53 -19.64
N LEU A 197 -6.96 5.38 -19.51
CA LEU A 197 -7.85 4.87 -20.55
C LEU A 197 -8.31 5.97 -21.50
N GLU A 198 -8.71 5.59 -22.72
CA GLU A 198 -9.27 6.52 -23.70
C GLU A 198 -10.75 6.82 -23.43
N ASP A 199 -11.48 5.84 -22.87
CA ASP A 199 -12.88 5.95 -22.47
C ASP A 199 -13.06 5.43 -21.04
N TYR A 200 -13.79 6.21 -20.23
CA TYR A 200 -14.08 5.91 -18.83
C TYR A 200 -15.56 5.60 -18.58
N SER A 201 -16.40 5.57 -19.63
CA SER A 201 -17.86 5.44 -19.51
C SER A 201 -18.31 4.23 -18.67
N GLU A 202 -17.58 3.11 -18.71
CA GLU A 202 -17.87 1.89 -17.94
C GLU A 202 -17.30 1.91 -16.50
N HIS A 203 -16.39 2.83 -16.20
CA HIS A 203 -15.67 2.93 -14.92
C HIS A 203 -16.25 4.02 -14.00
N LEU A 204 -17.26 4.77 -14.47
CA LEU A 204 -17.90 5.83 -13.70
C LEU A 204 -18.69 5.27 -12.51
N VAL A 205 -18.46 5.84 -11.33
CA VAL A 205 -19.18 5.50 -10.09
C VAL A 205 -20.00 6.69 -9.58
N PHE A 206 -19.50 7.91 -9.72
CA PHE A 206 -20.11 9.15 -9.22
C PHE A 206 -20.51 10.13 -10.31
N THR A 207 -19.78 10.14 -11.41
CA THR A 207 -20.02 11.06 -12.53
C THR A 207 -20.99 10.41 -13.52
N GLU A 208 -21.93 11.18 -14.09
CA GLU A 208 -22.74 10.67 -15.20
C GLU A 208 -21.93 10.74 -16.50
N PRO A 209 -22.14 9.82 -17.46
CA PRO A 209 -21.59 9.99 -18.80
C PRO A 209 -22.11 11.31 -19.37
N ASP A 210 -21.23 12.17 -19.89
CA ASP A 210 -21.67 13.36 -20.63
C ASP A 210 -22.62 12.90 -21.76
N LEU A 211 -23.91 13.24 -21.63
CA LEU A 211 -24.99 12.91 -22.58
C LEU A 211 -24.86 13.70 -23.89
#